data_AF-A0A1H9V5V9-F1
#
_entry.id   AF-A0A1H9V5V9-F1
#
_cell.length_a   1.000
_cell.length_b   1.000
_cell.length_c   1.000
_cell.angle_alpha   90.00
_cell.angle_beta   90.00
_cell.angle_gamma   90.00
#
_symmetry.space_group_name_H-M   'P 1'
#
loop_
_entity.id
_entity.type
_entity.pdbx_description
1 polymer ?
#
loop_
_entity_poly.entity_id
_entity_poly.type
_entity_poly.pdbx_seq_one_letter_code
_entity_poly.pdbx_strand_id
1 'polypeptide(L)'
;MHAAAEIAYHLRIVQGLAEQVLDRMPVWENTMEERYVLLLQEKKESIQIILDELMENPVMNEEIHKNLNIVYKGDEAGKLLFEQWKRVAEQNNYVNKDELNQLEDNFEEMKTELTKAVTPLYEFAGGWEKTRFIVPALYRD
;
A
#
# COMPACT_ATOMS: atom_id res chain seq x y z
N MET A 1 5.34 19.25 -11.88
CA MET A 1 6.55 18.75 -11.18
C MET A 1 6.32 18.57 -9.68
N HIS A 2 5.49 19.40 -9.01
CA HIS A 2 5.16 19.24 -7.59
C HIS A 2 4.41 17.93 -7.29
N ALA A 3 3.33 17.64 -8.02
CA ALA A 3 2.51 16.44 -7.83
C ALA A 3 3.29 15.12 -7.91
N ALA A 4 4.20 14.95 -8.88
CA ALA A 4 5.03 13.74 -8.99
C ALA A 4 5.92 13.52 -7.75
N ALA A 5 6.49 14.59 -7.20
CA ALA A 5 7.31 14.52 -5.99
C ALA A 5 6.48 14.19 -4.74
N GLU A 6 5.26 14.75 -4.63
CA GLU A 6 4.34 14.43 -3.53
C GLU A 6 3.86 12.98 -3.58
N ILE A 7 3.52 12.48 -4.77
CA ILE A 7 3.20 11.05 -4.97
C ILE A 7 4.37 10.20 -4.49
N ALA A 8 5.58 10.49 -4.97
CA ALA A 8 6.76 9.74 -4.60
C ALA A 8 7.05 9.78 -3.08
N TYR A 9 6.78 10.92 -2.43
CA TYR A 9 6.92 11.05 -0.97
C TYR A 9 5.97 10.10 -0.23
N HIS A 10 4.68 10.14 -0.53
CA HIS A 10 3.69 9.29 0.12
C HIS A 10 3.93 7.80 -0.16
N LEU A 11 4.26 7.44 -1.40
CA LEU A 11 4.55 6.06 -1.76
C LEU A 11 5.79 5.51 -1.07
N ARG A 12 6.83 6.32 -0.84
CA ARG A 12 8.00 5.89 -0.05
C ARG A 12 7.64 5.58 1.40
N ILE A 13 6.74 6.37 2.01
CA ILE A 13 6.26 6.08 3.37
C ILE A 13 5.50 4.75 3.37
N VAL A 14 4.58 4.54 2.42
CA VAL A 14 3.84 3.28 2.29
C VAL A 14 4.79 2.09 2.10
N GLN A 15 5.82 2.21 1.27
CA GLN A 15 6.83 1.17 1.07
C GLN A 15 7.57 0.84 2.37
N GLY A 16 7.98 1.87 3.14
CA GLY A 16 8.67 1.69 4.41
C GLY A 16 7.78 1.06 5.49
N LEU A 17 6.50 1.42 5.55
CA LEU A 17 5.54 0.79 6.46
C LEU A 17 5.28 -0.67 6.09
N ALA A 18 5.15 -0.97 4.80
CA ALA A 18 5.01 -2.35 4.32
C ALA A 18 6.23 -3.21 4.66
N GLU A 19 7.45 -2.66 4.56
CA GLU A 19 8.68 -3.33 5.02
C GLU A 19 8.62 -3.63 6.53
N GLN A 20 8.23 -2.65 7.35
CA GLN A 20 8.12 -2.86 8.80
C GLN A 20 7.11 -3.94 9.17
N VAL A 21 6.02 -4.07 8.41
CA VAL A 21 5.05 -5.16 8.61
C VAL A 21 5.67 -6.50 8.24
N LEU A 22 6.32 -6.59 7.07
CA LEU A 22 7.00 -7.81 6.62
C LEU A 22 8.10 -8.27 7.58
N ASP A 23 8.91 -7.36 8.11
CA ASP A 23 10.03 -7.66 9.01
C ASP A 23 9.58 -8.19 10.38
N ARG A 24 8.38 -7.79 10.82
CA ARG A 24 7.86 -8.09 12.16
C ARG A 24 6.80 -9.17 12.16
N MET A 25 6.27 -9.52 10.99
CA MET A 25 5.25 -10.54 10.88
C MET A 25 5.89 -11.93 10.99
N PRO A 26 5.58 -12.70 12.04
CA PRO A 26 6.07 -14.05 12.15
C PRO A 26 5.45 -14.93 11.06
N VAL A 27 6.29 -15.76 10.44
CA VAL A 27 5.89 -16.70 9.39
C VAL A 27 5.58 -18.05 10.04
N TRP A 28 4.31 -18.43 10.08
CA TRP A 28 3.83 -19.71 10.61
C TRP A 28 3.40 -20.67 9.49
N GLU A 29 3.84 -20.40 8.25
CA GLU A 29 3.61 -21.23 7.06
C GLU A 29 2.13 -21.59 6.85
N ASN A 30 1.22 -20.68 7.20
CA ASN A 30 -0.18 -20.81 6.83
C ASN A 30 -0.49 -20.02 5.55
N THR A 31 -1.42 -20.55 4.76
CA THR A 31 -1.75 -19.99 3.45
C THR A 31 -2.26 -18.54 3.49
N MET A 32 -2.78 -18.06 4.62
CA MET A 32 -3.25 -16.67 4.75
C MET A 32 -2.08 -15.70 4.92
N GLU A 33 -1.10 -16.06 5.75
CA GLU A 33 0.15 -15.31 5.92
C GLU A 33 0.92 -15.25 4.62
N GLU A 34 1.08 -16.38 3.93
CA GLU A 34 1.74 -16.42 2.62
C GLU A 34 1.08 -15.45 1.64
N ARG A 35 -0.26 -15.43 1.58
CA ARG A 35 -1.01 -14.50 0.73
C ARG A 35 -0.81 -13.04 1.14
N TYR A 36 -0.78 -12.75 2.43
CA TYR A 36 -0.60 -11.38 2.91
C TYR A 36 0.84 -10.88 2.69
N VAL A 37 1.83 -11.74 2.94
CA VAL A 37 3.25 -11.47 2.64
C VAL A 37 3.43 -11.22 1.15
N LEU A 38 2.89 -12.08 0.28
CA LEU A 38 2.94 -11.90 -1.17
C LEU A 38 2.30 -10.57 -1.59
N LEU A 39 1.16 -10.21 -1.01
CA LEU A 39 0.47 -8.96 -1.31
C LEU A 39 1.31 -7.74 -0.90
N LEU A 40 1.95 -7.77 0.27
CA LEU A 40 2.84 -6.68 0.71
C LEU A 40 4.10 -6.58 -0.14
N GLN A 41 4.66 -7.71 -0.57
CA GLN A 41 5.79 -7.76 -1.50
C GLN A 41 5.41 -7.17 -2.85
N GLU A 42 4.29 -7.61 -3.44
CA GLU A 42 3.78 -7.09 -4.71
C GLU A 42 3.50 -5.58 -4.63
N LYS A 43 2.94 -5.10 -3.51
CA LYS A 43 2.74 -3.67 -3.23
C LYS A 43 4.08 -2.92 -3.24
N LYS A 44 5.12 -3.43 -2.56
CA LYS A 44 6.44 -2.79 -2.49
C LYS A 44 7.14 -2.75 -3.85
N GLU A 45 7.09 -3.85 -4.60
CA GLU A 45 7.65 -3.93 -5.95
C GLU A 45 6.96 -2.95 -6.89
N SER A 46 5.62 -2.91 -6.85
CA SER A 46 4.82 -1.95 -7.63
C SER A 46 5.17 -0.51 -7.28
N ILE A 47 5.33 -0.19 -5.99
CA ILE A 47 5.78 1.13 -5.55
C ILE A 47 7.17 1.44 -6.08
N GLN A 48 8.11 0.51 -6.01
CA GLN A 48 9.47 0.73 -6.51
C GLN A 48 9.45 1.07 -8.01
N ILE A 49 8.69 0.32 -8.81
CA ILE A 49 8.52 0.59 -10.24
C ILE A 49 7.95 2.00 -10.47
N ILE A 50 6.92 2.41 -9.71
CA ILE A 50 6.37 3.77 -9.82
C ILE A 50 7.42 4.83 -9.48
N LEU A 51 8.22 4.63 -8.44
CA LEU A 51 9.24 5.57 -8.01
C LEU A 51 10.35 5.74 -9.07
N ASP A 52 10.77 4.63 -9.68
CA ASP A 52 11.79 4.63 -10.74
C ASP A 52 11.25 5.34 -11.99
N GLU A 53 10.01 5.03 -12.40
CA GLU A 53 9.34 5.69 -13.53
C GLU A 53 9.15 7.19 -13.30
N LEU A 54 8.73 7.61 -12.10
CA LEU A 54 8.58 9.03 -11.76
C LEU A 54 9.92 9.78 -11.76
N MET A 55 11.03 9.09 -11.49
CA MET A 55 12.37 9.66 -11.51
C MET A 55 12.89 9.82 -12.95
N GLU A 56 12.67 8.83 -13.81
CA GLU A 56 13.12 8.86 -15.21
C GLU A 56 12.23 9.75 -16.09
N ASN A 57 10.92 9.60 -15.97
CA ASN A 57 9.93 10.32 -16.77
C ASN A 57 8.69 10.67 -15.92
N PRO A 58 8.64 11.87 -15.31
CA PRO A 58 7.55 12.29 -14.42
C PRO A 58 6.28 12.68 -15.19
N VAL A 59 5.72 11.73 -15.93
CA VAL A 59 4.48 11.84 -16.70
C VAL A 59 3.68 10.56 -16.51
N MET A 60 2.36 10.68 -16.31
CA MET A 60 1.47 9.52 -16.18
C MET A 60 1.55 8.64 -17.45
N ASN A 61 2.11 7.45 -17.31
CA ASN A 61 2.24 6.45 -18.37
C ASN A 61 1.51 5.13 -17.98
N GLU A 62 1.51 4.15 -18.88
CA GLU A 62 0.81 2.87 -18.66
C GLU A 62 1.40 2.09 -17.47
N GLU A 63 2.72 2.14 -17.26
CA GLU A 63 3.38 1.39 -16.19
C GLU A 63 3.05 2.00 -14.81
N ILE A 64 3.13 3.33 -14.67
CA ILE A 64 2.69 4.03 -13.45
C ILE A 64 1.22 3.73 -13.18
N HIS A 65 0.35 3.83 -14.20
CA HIS A 65 -1.08 3.57 -14.06
C HIS A 65 -1.35 2.13 -13.57
N LYS A 66 -0.71 1.14 -14.19
CA LYS A 66 -0.86 -0.28 -13.86
C LYS A 66 -0.40 -0.55 -12.43
N ASN A 67 0.78 -0.08 -12.05
CA ASN A 67 1.33 -0.35 -10.72
C ASN A 67 0.56 0.39 -9.62
N LEU A 68 0.06 1.60 -9.86
CA LEU A 68 -0.81 2.28 -8.90
C LEU A 68 -2.10 1.48 -8.66
N ASN A 69 -2.69 0.88 -9.71
CA ASN A 69 -3.85 0.01 -9.57
C ASN A 69 -3.56 -1.21 -8.69
N ILE A 70 -2.38 -1.81 -8.83
CA ILE A 70 -1.93 -2.92 -7.97
C ILE A 70 -1.82 -2.45 -6.52
N VAL A 71 -1.20 -1.29 -6.26
CA VAL A 71 -1.05 -0.73 -4.91
C VAL A 71 -2.41 -0.52 -4.23
N TYR A 72 -3.35 0.13 -4.90
CA TYR A 72 -4.66 0.43 -4.31
C TYR A 72 -5.55 -0.82 -4.14
N LYS A 73 -5.57 -1.73 -5.13
CA LYS A 73 -6.32 -3.01 -5.00
C LYS A 73 -5.72 -3.91 -3.93
N GLY A 74 -4.38 -3.95 -3.88
CA GLY A 74 -3.65 -4.67 -2.86
C GLY A 74 -4.02 -4.15 -1.47
N ASP A 75 -4.17 -2.84 -1.29
CA ASP A 75 -4.61 -2.29 -0.02
C ASP A 75 -6.03 -2.73 0.40
N GLU A 76 -7.00 -2.69 -0.53
CA GLU A 76 -8.37 -3.16 -0.28
C GLU A 76 -8.41 -4.62 0.18
N ALA A 77 -7.65 -5.50 -0.49
CA ALA A 77 -7.55 -6.90 -0.14
C ALA A 77 -6.73 -7.12 1.15
N GLY A 78 -5.71 -6.29 1.36
CA GLY A 78 -4.78 -6.36 2.49
C GLY A 78 -5.47 -6.17 3.83
N LYS A 79 -6.50 -5.29 3.92
CA LYS A 79 -7.25 -5.10 5.17
C LYS A 79 -7.91 -6.37 5.66
N LEU A 80 -8.59 -7.09 4.75
CA LEU A 80 -9.28 -8.33 5.11
C LEU A 80 -8.30 -9.40 5.58
N LEU A 81 -7.17 -9.54 4.89
CA LEU A 81 -6.14 -10.51 5.24
C LEU A 81 -5.46 -10.18 6.57
N PHE A 82 -5.16 -8.89 6.81
CA PHE A 82 -4.57 -8.44 8.06
C PHE A 82 -5.49 -8.73 9.25
N GLU A 83 -6.78 -8.40 9.17
CA GLU A 83 -7.76 -8.66 10.24
C GLU A 83 -7.89 -10.16 10.55
N GLN A 84 -7.90 -11.00 9.51
CA GLN A 84 -7.93 -12.46 9.68
C GLN A 84 -6.66 -12.97 10.35
N TRP A 85 -5.49 -12.50 9.92
CA TRP A 85 -4.21 -12.84 10.52
C TRP A 85 -4.13 -12.39 11.98
N LYS A 86 -4.48 -11.13 12.26
CA LYS A 86 -4.48 -10.53 13.61
C LYS A 86 -5.30 -11.38 14.56
N ARG A 87 -6.51 -11.79 14.15
CA ARG A 87 -7.37 -12.67 14.95
C ARG A 87 -6.72 -14.01 15.28
N VAL A 88 -6.04 -14.63 14.31
CA VAL A 88 -5.33 -15.91 14.52
C VAL A 88 -4.13 -15.70 15.46
N ALA A 89 -3.38 -14.61 15.28
CA ALA A 89 -2.25 -14.25 16.13
C ALA A 89 -2.68 -14.05 17.59
N GLU A 90 -3.78 -13.34 17.82
CA GLU A 90 -4.37 -13.10 19.14
C GLU A 90 -4.86 -14.39 19.80
N GLN A 91 -5.62 -15.21 19.06
CA GLN A 91 -6.21 -16.44 19.61
C GLN A 91 -5.16 -17.44 20.10
N ASN A 92 -4.01 -17.48 19.44
CA ASN A 92 -2.93 -18.40 19.76
C ASN A 92 -1.83 -17.77 20.63
N ASN A 93 -1.97 -16.49 21.02
CA ASN A 93 -0.95 -15.72 21.75
C ASN A 93 0.43 -15.74 21.07
N TYR A 94 0.46 -15.73 19.73
CA TYR A 94 1.70 -15.84 19.00
C TYR A 94 2.45 -14.51 18.85
N VAL A 95 1.73 -13.39 18.89
CA VAL A 95 2.27 -12.03 18.86
C VAL A 95 1.72 -11.31 20.09
N ASN A 96 2.56 -10.52 20.76
CA ASN A 96 2.07 -9.76 21.91
C ASN A 96 1.16 -8.62 21.44
N LYS A 97 0.32 -8.13 22.36
CA LYS A 97 -0.69 -7.13 22.03
C LYS A 97 -0.10 -5.81 21.51
N ASP A 98 1.04 -5.40 22.05
CA ASP A 98 1.68 -4.14 21.67
C ASP A 98 2.25 -4.20 20.26
N GLU A 99 2.85 -5.32 19.87
CA GLU A 99 3.30 -5.60 18.50
C GLU A 99 2.13 -5.65 17.51
N LEU A 100 1.01 -6.28 17.88
CA LEU A 100 -0.19 -6.31 17.04
C LEU A 100 -0.77 -4.92 16.83
N ASN A 101 -0.87 -4.10 17.88
CA ASN A 101 -1.34 -2.72 17.76
C ASN A 101 -0.39 -1.90 16.86
N GLN A 102 0.92 -2.08 17.00
CA GLN A 102 1.89 -1.36 16.16
C GLN A 102 1.78 -1.76 14.67
N LEU A 103 1.50 -3.03 14.38
CA LEU A 103 1.28 -3.49 13.01
C LEU A 103 -0.03 -2.95 12.44
N GLU A 104 -1.08 -2.85 13.26
CA GLU A 104 -2.35 -2.24 12.89
C GLU A 104 -2.20 -0.74 12.62
N ASP A 105 -1.47 -0.03 13.49
CA ASP A 105 -1.13 1.39 13.31
C ASP A 105 -0.36 1.60 12.00
N ASN A 106 0.61 0.75 11.70
CA ASN A 106 1.35 0.80 10.44
C ASN A 106 0.41 0.59 9.23
N PHE A 107 -0.58 -0.30 9.35
CA PHE A 107 -1.54 -0.57 8.29
C PHE A 107 -2.49 0.61 8.05
N GLU A 108 -3.05 1.20 9.10
CA GLU A 108 -3.91 2.37 8.98
C GLU A 108 -3.13 3.62 8.54
N GLU A 109 -1.84 3.75 8.89
CA GLU A 109 -0.97 4.80 8.37
C GLU A 109 -0.70 4.61 6.86
N MET A 110 -0.49 3.37 6.38
CA MET A 110 -0.36 3.11 4.93
C MET A 110 -1.59 3.62 4.17
N LYS A 111 -2.79 3.31 4.66
CA LYS A 111 -4.05 3.80 4.08
C LYS A 111 -4.14 5.33 4.12
N THR A 112 -3.71 5.93 5.21
CA THR A 112 -3.70 7.39 5.39
C THR A 112 -2.81 8.06 4.35
N GLU A 113 -1.60 7.53 4.12
CA GLU A 113 -0.67 8.03 3.12
C GLU A 113 -1.18 7.80 1.69
N LEU A 114 -1.80 6.66 1.41
CA LEU A 114 -2.47 6.41 0.12
C LEU A 114 -3.62 7.38 -0.13
N THR A 115 -4.35 7.77 0.90
CA THR A 115 -5.41 8.81 0.82
C THR A 115 -4.80 10.17 0.50
N LYS A 116 -3.73 10.56 1.19
CA LYS A 116 -3.02 11.83 0.94
C LYS A 116 -2.45 11.91 -0.48
N ALA A 117 -2.03 10.78 -1.05
CA ALA A 117 -1.54 10.72 -2.43
C ALA A 117 -2.62 10.95 -3.50
N VAL A 118 -3.92 10.91 -3.18
CA VAL A 118 -5.00 11.00 -4.18
C VAL A 118 -5.07 12.36 -4.85
N THR A 119 -4.95 13.46 -4.09
CA THR A 119 -4.95 14.82 -4.65
C THR A 119 -3.81 15.03 -5.66
N PRO A 120 -2.54 14.76 -5.33
CA PRO A 120 -1.47 14.91 -6.31
C PRO A 120 -1.60 13.89 -7.46
N LEU A 121 -2.12 12.68 -7.24
CA LEU A 121 -2.44 11.73 -8.33
C LEU A 121 -3.47 12.28 -9.31
N TYR A 122 -4.53 12.92 -8.80
CA TYR A 122 -5.56 13.55 -9.62
C TYR A 122 -4.95 14.64 -10.52
N GLU A 123 -4.11 15.51 -9.95
CA GLU A 123 -3.43 16.56 -10.71
C GLU A 123 -2.45 15.97 -11.74
N PHE A 124 -1.68 14.96 -11.32
CA PHE A 124 -0.68 14.29 -12.15
C PHE A 124 -1.30 13.55 -13.34
N ALA A 125 -2.43 12.90 -13.15
CA ALA A 125 -3.17 12.21 -14.21
C ALA A 125 -3.90 13.17 -15.15
N GLY A 126 -4.15 14.42 -14.72
CA GLY A 126 -4.93 15.41 -15.46
C GLY A 126 -6.44 15.23 -15.28
N GLY A 127 -6.90 14.74 -14.13
CA GLY A 127 -8.31 14.69 -13.78
C GLY A 127 -8.88 13.32 -13.38
N TRP A 128 -10.16 13.30 -13.01
CA TRP A 128 -10.85 12.10 -12.50
C TRP A 128 -11.15 11.06 -13.58
N GLU A 129 -11.25 11.46 -14.84
CA GLU A 129 -11.55 10.51 -15.94
C GLU A 129 -10.52 9.39 -16.03
N LYS A 130 -9.24 9.71 -15.76
CA LYS A 130 -8.14 8.75 -15.71
C LYS A 130 -7.96 8.17 -14.32
N THR A 131 -7.99 9.00 -13.28
CA THR A 131 -7.72 8.59 -11.90
C THR A 131 -8.75 7.61 -11.33
N ARG A 132 -10.01 7.66 -11.79
CA ARG A 132 -11.09 6.76 -11.32
C ARG A 132 -10.86 5.26 -11.60
N PHE A 133 -9.95 4.94 -12.51
CA PHE A 133 -9.59 3.55 -12.84
C PHE A 133 -8.37 3.05 -12.06
N ILE A 134 -7.75 3.95 -11.30
CA ILE A 134 -6.59 3.70 -10.44
C ILE A 134 -7.03 3.68 -8.98
N VAL A 135 -7.62 4.78 -8.52
CA VAL A 135 -7.95 5.03 -7.11
C VAL A 135 -9.39 4.54 -6.85
N PRO A 136 -9.62 3.55 -5.97
CA PRO A 136 -10.95 3.08 -5.59
C PRO A 136 -11.82 4.17 -4.97
N ALA A 137 -13.15 3.96 -4.92
CA ALA A 137 -14.07 4.98 -4.41
C ALA A 137 -13.81 5.37 -2.95
N LEU A 138 -13.40 4.41 -2.11
CA LEU A 138 -13.13 4.61 -0.67
C LEU A 138 -11.99 5.60 -0.37
N TYR A 139 -11.24 6.00 -1.39
CA TYR A 139 -10.10 6.91 -1.32
C TYR A 139 -10.41 8.30 -1.89
N ARG A 140 -11.62 8.52 -2.41
CA ARG A 140 -11.99 9.77 -3.13
C ARG A 140 -12.80 10.76 -2.30
N ASP A 141 -13.05 10.42 -1.04
CA ASP A 141 -13.87 11.21 -0.11
C ASP A 141 -13.08 12.33 0.58
#